data_AF-A0A455VU26-F1
#
_entry.id   AF-A0A455VU26-F1
#
_cell.length_a   1.000
_cell.length_b   1.000
_cell.length_c   1.000
_cell.angle_alpha   90.00
_cell.angle_beta   90.00
_cell.angle_gamma   90.00
#
_symmetry.space_group_name_H-M   'P 1'
#
loop_
_entity.id
_entity.type
_entity.pdbx_description
1 polymer ?
#
loop_
_entity_poly.entity_id
_entity_poly.type
_entity_poly.pdbx_seq_one_letter_code
_entity_poly.pdbx_strand_id
1 'polypeptide(L)'
;MTTSNALFTTPFGHNTDFTELADNCQRYCEALVEETDPARKIALCGRLASTLALLRPMLLEPLPEHLQERLTVNVFPECEPAFNAESDQLCRYCEEITQLLMGGALGPESARVMGDLLFELTGYFADQLKAPRWLRTEAGVALLG
;
A
#
# COMPACT_ATOMS: atom_id res chain seq x y z
N MET A 1 15.22 -20.46 -8.86
CA MET A 1 15.35 -19.22 -9.66
C MET A 1 14.43 -19.27 -10.89
N THR A 2 13.12 -19.41 -10.70
CA THR A 2 12.13 -19.54 -11.80
C THR A 2 10.95 -18.58 -11.68
N THR A 3 10.85 -17.82 -10.59
CA THR A 3 9.76 -16.88 -10.29
C THR A 3 9.77 -15.63 -11.17
N SER A 4 10.95 -15.19 -11.60
CA SER A 4 11.13 -13.88 -12.24
C SER A 4 10.52 -13.78 -13.65
N ASN A 5 10.45 -14.87 -14.43
CA ASN A 5 9.81 -14.84 -15.76
C ASN A 5 8.29 -14.95 -15.70
N ALA A 6 7.75 -15.68 -14.72
CA ALA A 6 6.30 -15.85 -14.58
C ALA A 6 5.60 -14.50 -14.37
N LEU A 7 6.20 -13.59 -13.60
CA LEU A 7 5.67 -12.24 -13.35
C LEU A 7 5.45 -11.44 -14.64
N PHE A 8 6.24 -11.68 -15.70
CA PHE A 8 6.07 -10.96 -16.96
C PHE A 8 5.11 -11.64 -17.94
N THR A 9 4.84 -12.94 -17.77
CA THR A 9 4.11 -13.75 -18.76
C THR A 9 2.73 -14.18 -18.30
N THR A 10 2.41 -14.14 -17.00
CA THR A 10 1.10 -14.56 -16.50
C THR A 10 -0.01 -13.66 -17.07
N PRO A 11 -1.01 -14.18 -17.79
CA PRO A 11 -2.12 -13.38 -18.26
C PRO A 11 -3.02 -12.98 -17.09
N PHE A 12 -3.53 -11.75 -17.11
CA PHE A 12 -4.59 -11.27 -16.20
C PHE A 12 -5.57 -10.41 -17.00
N GLY A 13 -6.80 -10.27 -16.50
CA GLY A 13 -7.84 -9.51 -17.19
C GLY A 13 -9.07 -9.27 -16.31
N HIS A 14 -10.19 -8.93 -16.95
CA HIS A 14 -11.46 -8.62 -16.27
C HIS A 14 -12.10 -9.82 -15.56
N ASN A 15 -11.68 -11.05 -15.89
CA ASN A 15 -12.13 -12.28 -15.21
C ASN A 15 -11.22 -12.69 -14.04
N THR A 16 -10.12 -11.97 -13.80
CA THR A 16 -9.22 -12.25 -12.67
C THR A 16 -9.83 -11.70 -11.39
N ASP A 17 -9.84 -12.51 -10.32
CA ASP A 17 -10.40 -12.12 -9.02
C ASP A 17 -9.64 -10.90 -8.45
N PHE A 18 -10.35 -9.94 -7.85
CA PHE A 18 -9.73 -8.73 -7.33
C PHE A 18 -8.69 -9.02 -6.23
N THR A 19 -8.87 -10.10 -5.47
CA THR A 19 -7.89 -10.55 -4.47
C THR A 19 -6.60 -11.05 -5.13
N GLU A 20 -6.71 -11.74 -6.25
CA GLU A 20 -5.55 -12.16 -7.04
C GLU A 20 -4.84 -10.98 -7.71
N LEU A 21 -5.59 -9.98 -8.17
CA LEU A 21 -5.02 -8.73 -8.68
C LEU A 21 -4.26 -7.96 -7.58
N ALA A 22 -4.80 -7.92 -6.35
CA ALA A 22 -4.12 -7.33 -5.20
C ALA A 22 -2.81 -8.07 -4.87
N ASP A 23 -2.84 -9.41 -4.82
CA ASP A 23 -1.64 -10.23 -4.64
C ASP A 23 -0.59 -9.99 -5.72
N ASN A 24 -1.02 -9.83 -6.98
CA ASN A 24 -0.13 -9.53 -8.09
C ASN A 24 0.53 -8.16 -7.93
N CYS A 25 -0.21 -7.12 -7.49
CA CYS A 25 0.37 -5.82 -7.18
C CYS A 25 1.51 -5.93 -6.16
N GLN A 26 1.29 -6.69 -5.08
CA GLN A 26 2.32 -6.93 -4.07
C GLN A 26 3.56 -7.62 -4.68
N ARG A 27 3.36 -8.73 -5.40
CA ARG A 27 4.46 -9.47 -6.03
C ARG A 27 5.27 -8.61 -7.02
N TYR A 28 4.63 -7.71 -7.77
CA TYR A 28 5.33 -6.80 -8.67
C TYR A 28 6.17 -5.77 -7.90
N CYS A 29 5.66 -5.22 -6.81
CA CYS A 29 6.40 -4.29 -5.95
C CYS A 29 7.61 -4.97 -5.30
N GLU A 30 7.45 -6.17 -4.76
CA GLU A 30 8.55 -6.98 -4.20
C GLU A 30 9.65 -7.21 -5.25
N ALA A 31 9.27 -7.64 -6.45
CA ALA A 31 10.22 -7.83 -7.55
C ALA A 31 10.90 -6.54 -7.99
N LEU A 32 10.20 -5.39 -7.93
CA LEU A 32 10.76 -4.09 -8.34
C LEU A 32 11.88 -3.62 -7.41
N VAL A 33 11.78 -3.93 -6.10
CA VAL A 33 12.79 -3.57 -5.10
C VAL A 33 14.11 -4.31 -5.35
N GLU A 34 14.03 -5.59 -5.72
CA GLU A 34 15.21 -6.43 -5.96
C GLU A 34 15.78 -6.30 -7.39
N GLU A 35 14.97 -5.84 -8.34
CA GLU A 35 15.38 -5.71 -9.73
C GLU A 35 16.41 -4.60 -9.93
N THR A 36 17.39 -4.82 -10.80
CA THR A 36 18.45 -3.84 -11.12
C THR A 36 18.45 -3.46 -12.60
N ASP A 37 17.91 -4.30 -13.48
CA ASP A 37 17.81 -4.03 -14.91
C ASP A 37 16.72 -2.97 -15.21
N PRO A 38 17.06 -1.80 -15.77
CA PRO A 38 16.11 -0.74 -16.08
C PRO A 38 14.96 -1.18 -16.99
N ALA A 39 15.23 -2.06 -17.96
CA ALA A 39 14.19 -2.53 -18.89
C ALA A 39 13.13 -3.37 -18.16
N ARG A 40 13.59 -4.26 -17.28
CA ARG A 40 12.71 -5.09 -16.43
C ARG A 40 11.96 -4.26 -15.39
N LYS A 41 12.58 -3.22 -14.81
CA LYS A 41 11.87 -2.27 -13.94
C LYS A 41 10.70 -1.60 -14.65
N ILE A 42 10.93 -1.08 -15.86
CA ILE A 42 9.87 -0.44 -16.66
C ILE A 42 8.76 -1.46 -16.97
N ALA A 43 9.11 -2.69 -17.32
CA ALA A 43 8.13 -3.74 -17.58
C ALA A 43 7.30 -4.08 -16.32
N LEU A 44 7.92 -4.18 -15.14
CA LEU A 44 7.22 -4.40 -13.86
C LEU A 44 6.29 -3.23 -13.53
N CYS A 45 6.75 -1.98 -13.69
CA CYS A 45 5.92 -0.80 -13.51
C CYS A 45 4.71 -0.79 -14.46
N GLY A 46 4.91 -1.17 -15.73
CA GLY A 46 3.81 -1.28 -16.71
C GLY A 46 2.77 -2.32 -16.32
N ARG A 47 3.21 -3.47 -15.78
CA ARG A 47 2.32 -4.52 -15.29
C ARG A 47 1.58 -4.12 -14.02
N LEU A 48 2.27 -3.47 -13.08
CA LEU A 48 1.65 -2.90 -11.88
C LEU A 48 0.58 -1.86 -12.26
N ALA A 49 0.90 -0.91 -13.16
CA ALA A 49 -0.04 0.10 -13.61
C ALA A 49 -1.29 -0.51 -14.27
N SER A 50 -1.10 -1.53 -15.11
CA SER A 50 -2.21 -2.24 -15.77
C SER A 50 -3.08 -3.01 -14.77
N THR A 51 -2.46 -3.63 -13.76
CA THR A 51 -3.18 -4.34 -12.69
C THR A 51 -3.99 -3.37 -11.82
N LEU A 52 -3.40 -2.23 -11.43
CA LEU A 52 -4.09 -1.17 -10.70
C LEU A 52 -5.25 -0.55 -11.50
N ALA A 53 -5.06 -0.37 -12.81
CA ALA A 53 -6.11 0.15 -13.69
C ALA A 53 -7.31 -0.80 -13.79
N LEU A 54 -7.07 -2.11 -13.80
CA LEU A 54 -8.13 -3.13 -13.74
C LEU A 54 -8.78 -3.21 -12.36
N LEU A 55 -8.00 -3.11 -11.29
CA LEU A 55 -8.50 -3.21 -9.92
C LEU A 55 -9.37 -2.02 -9.53
N ARG A 56 -9.01 -0.80 -9.95
CA ARG A 56 -9.71 0.45 -9.58
C ARG A 56 -11.24 0.41 -9.76
N PRO A 57 -11.82 -0.01 -10.90
CA PRO A 57 -13.27 -0.11 -11.04
C PRO A 57 -13.88 -1.20 -10.15
N MET A 58 -13.22 -2.34 -9.97
CA MET A 58 -13.72 -3.44 -9.12
C MET A 58 -13.83 -3.03 -7.64
N LEU A 59 -13.00 -2.09 -7.17
CA LEU A 59 -13.09 -1.56 -5.80
C LEU A 59 -14.37 -0.75 -5.54
N LEU A 60 -15.09 -0.33 -6.59
CA LEU A 60 -16.35 0.40 -6.50
C LEU A 60 -17.58 -0.51 -6.65
N GLU A 61 -17.36 -1.79 -7.00
CA GLU A 61 -18.41 -2.79 -7.17
C GLU A 61 -18.74 -3.47 -5.84
N PRO A 62 -19.97 -3.97 -5.66
CA PRO A 62 -20.32 -4.76 -4.48
C PRO A 62 -19.45 -6.02 -4.40
N LEU A 63 -19.13 -6.44 -3.19
CA LEU A 63 -18.31 -7.63 -2.96
C LEU A 63 -18.98 -8.88 -3.59
N PRO A 64 -18.27 -9.66 -4.43
CA PRO A 64 -18.80 -10.89 -5.00
C PRO A 64 -19.21 -11.90 -3.93
N GLU A 65 -20.36 -12.55 -4.11
CA GLU A 65 -20.92 -13.52 -3.16
C GLU A 65 -19.95 -14.67 -2.85
N HIS A 66 -19.16 -15.12 -3.84
CA HIS A 66 -18.20 -16.22 -3.67
C HIS A 66 -17.04 -15.87 -2.73
N LEU A 67 -16.81 -14.58 -2.44
CA LEU A 67 -15.78 -14.12 -1.51
C LEU A 67 -16.31 -13.85 -0.11
N GLN A 68 -17.63 -13.77 0.06
CA GLN A 68 -18.25 -13.45 1.35
C GLN A 68 -17.82 -14.45 2.42
N GLU A 69 -17.90 -15.75 2.14
CA GLU A 69 -17.46 -16.78 3.10
C GLU A 69 -15.96 -16.68 3.41
N ARG A 70 -15.13 -16.43 2.39
CA ARG A 70 -13.65 -16.34 2.54
C ARG A 70 -13.21 -15.11 3.33
N LEU A 71 -13.97 -14.02 3.25
CA LEU A 71 -13.70 -12.76 3.95
C LEU A 71 -14.50 -12.62 5.26
N THR A 72 -15.28 -13.63 5.62
CA THR A 72 -16.01 -13.68 6.89
C THR A 72 -15.16 -14.41 7.93
N VAL A 73 -14.84 -13.72 9.02
CA VAL A 73 -14.19 -14.31 10.20
C VAL A 73 -15.22 -14.55 11.30
N ASN A 74 -15.06 -15.63 12.05
CA ASN A 74 -15.99 -16.00 13.14
C ASN A 74 -15.71 -15.25 14.45
N VAL A 75 -14.57 -14.57 14.54
CA VAL A 75 -14.12 -13.82 15.71
C VAL A 75 -13.64 -12.46 15.23
N PHE A 76 -13.95 -11.42 15.99
CA PHE A 76 -13.49 -10.07 15.69
C PHE A 76 -11.95 -10.04 15.66
N PRO A 77 -11.32 -9.50 14.59
CA PRO A 77 -9.87 -9.41 14.54
C PRO A 77 -9.38 -8.46 15.64
N GLU A 78 -8.48 -8.95 16.50
CA GLU A 78 -7.91 -8.14 17.60
C GLU A 78 -7.02 -6.99 17.11
N CYS A 79 -6.59 -7.03 15.84
CA CYS A 79 -5.76 -6.03 15.22
C CYS A 79 -6.32 -5.67 13.84
N GLU A 80 -6.56 -4.38 13.60
CA GLU A 80 -6.83 -3.86 12.26
C GLU A 80 -5.53 -3.91 11.43
N PRO A 81 -5.61 -4.08 10.10
CA PRO A 81 -4.45 -3.95 9.23
C PRO A 81 -3.92 -2.51 9.31
N ALA A 82 -2.85 -2.31 10.08
CA ALA A 82 -2.21 -1.02 10.25
C ALA A 82 -1.10 -0.84 9.21
N PHE A 83 -0.94 0.41 8.75
CA PHE A 83 0.24 0.82 8.00
C PHE A 83 1.46 0.83 8.94
N ASN A 84 2.23 -0.26 8.96
CA ASN A 84 3.26 -0.53 9.98
C ASN A 84 4.65 0.04 9.64
N ALA A 85 4.73 1.18 8.96
CA ALA A 85 6.00 1.83 8.72
C ALA A 85 6.55 2.43 10.02
N GLU A 86 7.85 2.20 10.28
CA GLU A 86 8.57 2.86 11.37
C GLU A 86 8.52 4.38 11.21
N SER A 87 8.55 5.11 12.32
CA SER A 87 8.40 6.57 12.32
C SER A 87 9.48 7.29 11.49
N ASP A 88 10.70 6.76 11.41
CA ASP A 88 11.77 7.31 10.57
C ASP A 88 11.49 7.06 9.08
N GLN A 89 10.98 5.88 8.73
CA GLN A 89 10.60 5.53 7.38
C GLN A 89 9.41 6.37 6.87
N LEU A 90 8.42 6.62 7.73
CA LEU A 90 7.30 7.52 7.44
C LEU A 90 7.78 8.94 7.13
N CYS A 91 8.73 9.45 7.91
CA CYS A 91 9.33 10.77 7.70
C CYS A 91 9.99 10.84 6.31
N ARG A 92 10.77 9.81 5.95
CA ARG A 92 11.41 9.73 4.63
C ARG A 92 10.39 9.73 3.49
N TYR A 93 9.29 8.99 3.59
CA TYR A 93 8.24 9.02 2.57
C TYR A 93 7.65 10.42 2.40
N CYS A 94 7.35 11.11 3.50
CA CYS A 94 6.82 12.47 3.47
C CYS A 94 7.82 13.46 2.85
N GLU A 95 9.11 13.32 3.17
CA GLU A 95 10.19 14.15 2.62
C GLU A 95 10.33 13.97 1.11
N GLU A 96 10.40 12.72 0.62
CA GLU A 96 10.53 12.41 -0.80
C GLU A 96 9.34 12.94 -1.61
N ILE A 97 8.11 12.75 -1.11
CA ILE A 97 6.91 13.26 -1.77
C ILE A 97 6.92 14.81 -1.79
N THR A 98 7.33 15.45 -0.70
CA THR A 98 7.44 16.92 -0.62
C THR A 98 8.46 17.44 -1.63
N GLN A 99 9.61 16.79 -1.75
CA GLN A 99 10.63 17.16 -2.74
C GLN A 99 10.12 17.01 -4.18
N LEU A 100 9.38 15.92 -4.49
CA LEU A 100 8.77 15.72 -5.81
C LEU A 100 7.76 16.82 -6.16
N LEU A 101 6.94 17.25 -5.20
CA LEU A 101 5.98 18.34 -5.38
C LEU A 101 6.68 19.69 -5.58
N MET A 102 7.71 19.97 -4.80
CA MET A 102 8.51 21.20 -4.93
C MET A 102 9.26 21.26 -6.26
N GLY A 103 9.78 20.12 -6.73
CA GLY A 103 10.56 20.04 -7.96
C GLY A 103 9.75 20.29 -9.23
N GLY A 104 8.41 20.32 -9.16
CA GLY A 104 7.54 20.57 -10.30
C GLY A 104 7.63 19.51 -11.42
N ALA A 105 8.21 18.34 -11.13
CA ALA A 105 8.40 17.26 -12.09
C ALA A 105 7.08 16.52 -12.43
N LEU A 106 6.04 16.73 -11.62
CA LEU A 106 4.75 16.08 -11.76
C LEU A 106 3.77 16.95 -12.54
N GLY A 107 2.97 16.33 -13.41
CA GLY A 107 1.80 16.98 -13.99
C GLY A 107 0.77 17.37 -12.91
N PRO A 108 -0.18 18.27 -13.22
CA PRO A 108 -1.10 18.83 -12.22
C PRO A 108 -1.96 17.78 -11.51
N GLU A 109 -2.42 16.76 -12.24
CA GLU A 109 -3.21 15.67 -11.66
C GLU A 109 -2.35 14.80 -10.73
N SER A 110 -1.15 14.41 -11.16
CA SER A 110 -0.22 13.62 -10.34
C SER A 110 0.23 14.38 -9.09
N ALA A 111 0.49 15.68 -9.20
CA ALA A 111 0.83 16.52 -8.06
C ALA A 111 -0.31 16.59 -7.05
N ARG A 112 -1.57 16.67 -7.50
CA ARG A 112 -2.74 16.62 -6.62
C ARG A 112 -2.81 15.30 -5.85
N VAL A 113 -2.72 14.16 -6.55
CA VAL A 113 -2.78 12.83 -5.93
C VAL A 113 -1.64 12.64 -4.93
N MET A 114 -0.42 13.10 -5.26
CA MET A 114 0.72 13.04 -4.34
C MET A 114 0.56 13.97 -3.13
N GLY A 115 -0.08 15.13 -3.31
CA GLY A 115 -0.45 16.02 -2.22
C GLY A 115 -1.48 15.41 -1.27
N ASP A 116 -2.52 14.76 -1.82
CA ASP A 116 -3.53 14.04 -1.04
C ASP A 116 -2.89 12.90 -0.24
N LEU A 117 -1.99 12.12 -0.86
CA LEU A 117 -1.22 11.08 -0.16
C LEU A 117 -0.34 11.65 0.97
N LEU A 118 0.35 12.77 0.73
CA LEU A 118 1.17 13.43 1.74
C LEU A 118 0.32 13.91 2.93
N PHE A 119 -0.88 14.41 2.68
CA PHE A 119 -1.82 14.81 3.73
C PHE A 119 -2.20 13.62 4.63
N GLU A 120 -2.60 12.49 4.04
CA GLU A 120 -2.95 11.27 4.78
C GLU A 120 -1.75 10.73 5.59
N LEU A 121 -0.57 10.65 4.98
CA LEU A 121 0.64 10.14 5.65
C LEU A 121 1.07 11.03 6.82
N THR A 122 1.03 12.35 6.66
CA THR A 122 1.40 13.28 7.74
C THR A 122 0.38 13.30 8.86
N GLY A 123 -0.91 13.14 8.54
CA GLY A 123 -1.98 12.91 9.53
C GLY A 123 -1.74 11.65 10.34
N TYR A 124 -1.57 10.51 9.67
CA TYR A 124 -1.26 9.23 10.30
C TYR A 124 -0.01 9.30 11.19
N PHE A 125 1.08 9.88 10.68
CA PHE A 125 2.32 10.07 11.42
C PHE A 125 2.14 10.94 12.67
N ALA A 126 1.39 12.04 12.55
CA ALA A 126 1.11 12.91 13.68
C ALA A 126 0.29 12.20 14.77
N ASP A 127 -0.69 11.40 14.39
CA ASP A 127 -1.54 10.64 15.31
C ASP A 127 -0.73 9.53 16.00
N GLN A 128 0.10 8.79 15.26
CA GLN A 128 1.00 7.78 15.81
C GLN A 128 1.98 8.39 16.82
N LEU A 129 2.57 9.55 16.52
CA LEU A 129 3.49 10.23 17.43
C LEU A 129 2.80 10.74 18.70
N LYS A 130 1.53 11.14 18.61
CA LYS A 130 0.72 11.64 19.73
C LYS A 130 -0.03 10.53 20.48
N ALA A 131 0.06 9.29 20.02
CA ALA A 131 -0.58 8.16 20.67
C ALA A 131 -0.16 8.08 22.15
N PRO A 132 -1.10 7.82 23.08
CA PRO A 132 -0.77 7.60 24.47
C PRO A 132 0.19 6.42 24.62
N ARG A 133 1.39 6.68 25.15
CA ARG A 133 2.37 5.63 25.47
C ARG A 133 2.32 5.21 26.93
N TRP A 134 1.60 5.96 27.75
CA TRP A 134 1.60 5.78 29.19
C TRP A 134 0.18 5.82 29.73
N LEU A 135 -0.13 4.86 30.59
CA LEU A 135 -1.38 4.78 31.35
C LEU A 135 -1.11 5.12 32.80
N ARG A 136 -1.93 6.01 33.36
CA ARG A 136 -1.91 6.27 34.80
C ARG A 136 -2.70 5.18 35.51
N THR A 137 -2.04 4.47 36.43
CA THR A 137 -2.61 3.43 37.27
C THR A 137 -2.50 3.82 38.75
N GLU A 138 -3.19 3.10 39.64
CA GLU A 138 -3.07 3.31 41.09
C GLU A 138 -1.64 3.04 41.62
N ALA A 139 -0.88 2.21 40.92
CA ALA A 139 0.52 1.89 41.24
C ALA A 139 1.54 2.86 40.60
N GLY A 140 1.09 3.88 39.85
CA GLY A 140 1.94 4.83 39.13
C GLY A 140 1.71 4.80 37.62
N VAL A 141 2.70 5.28 36.85
CA VAL A 141 2.61 5.35 35.39
C VAL A 141 3.14 4.06 34.78
N ALA A 142 2.31 3.35 34.02
CA ALA A 142 2.67 2.14 33.28
C ALA A 142 2.80 2.44 31.78
N LEU A 143 3.73 1.78 31.09
CA LEU A 143 3.84 1.86 29.62
C LEU A 143 2.68 1.07 28.99
N LEU A 144 2.01 1.67 28.01
CA LEU A 144 1.11 0.96 27.10
C LEU A 144 1.99 0.20 26.11
N GLY A 145 1.95 -1.13 26.17
CA GLY A 145 2.69 -2.02 25.30
C GLY A 145 2.20 -1.97 23.86
#